data_AF-A0A2P4XNM3-F1
#
_entry.id   AF-A0A2P4XNM3-F1
#
_cell.length_a   1.000
_cell.length_b   1.000
_cell.length_c   1.000
_cell.angle_alpha   90.00
_cell.angle_beta   90.00
_cell.angle_gamma   90.00
#
_symmetry.space_group_name_H-M   'P 1'
#
loop_
_entity.id
_entity.type
_entity.pdbx_description
1 polymer ?
#
loop_
_entity_poly.entity_id
_entity_poly.type
_entity_poly.pdbx_seq_one_letter_code
_entity_poly.pdbx_strand_id
1 'polypeptide(L)'
;MKRNSAKIHGQSEFDIYANPDVSADNESVLYNGYATFAEDNSNFTYSLVDGAAYLTIKNKMNAETVRCLPPNILPFDDILPALNDVVPIPSASIGKEAVKCTGGNLFKTSFGGVKYAICTVGEAGFKAYSSDVDITVEYLADNIDIAKPKLTDGSTSCERVEKAVTMTPSALALATGDKIPSSPTRMLKPASHMAMQAWGCECMSKPRPCIFLHGVGNPNDVAELQDTPALTKNKFGYMGDHAPCCSTVKVEERHTTAKVLRLIALNEQH
;
A
#
# COMPACT_ATOMS: atom_id res chain seq x y z
N MET A 1 10.32 -16.10 4.10
CA MET A 1 10.97 -14.79 4.30
C MET A 1 10.16 -13.77 3.51
N LYS A 2 9.68 -12.70 4.16
CA LYS A 2 8.94 -11.62 3.48
C LYS A 2 9.90 -10.66 2.79
N ARG A 3 9.38 -9.87 1.87
CA ARG A 3 10.13 -8.87 1.12
C ARG A 3 10.66 -7.75 2.03
N ASN A 4 11.99 -7.61 2.15
CA ASN A 4 12.64 -6.58 2.98
C ASN A 4 12.31 -5.13 2.56
N SER A 5 11.79 -4.95 1.34
CA SER A 5 11.58 -3.65 0.70
C SER A 5 10.25 -2.95 0.99
N ALA A 6 9.36 -3.52 1.80
CA ALA A 6 8.09 -2.88 2.15
C ALA A 6 8.25 -2.03 3.42
N LYS A 7 9.02 -0.95 3.33
CA LYS A 7 9.15 0.04 4.41
C LYS A 7 8.54 1.36 3.98
N ILE A 8 7.69 1.93 4.82
CA ILE A 8 7.15 3.28 4.64
C ILE A 8 7.76 4.15 5.72
N HIS A 9 8.44 5.24 5.35
CA HIS A 9 9.20 6.07 6.29
C HIS A 9 10.18 5.25 7.16
N GLY A 10 10.82 4.23 6.58
CA GLY A 10 11.73 3.32 7.29
C GLY A 10 11.06 2.30 8.22
N GLN A 11 9.73 2.35 8.37
CA GLN A 11 8.95 1.47 9.23
C GLN A 11 8.45 0.25 8.45
N SER A 12 8.67 -0.95 9.00
CA SER A 12 8.19 -2.22 8.43
C SER A 12 6.85 -2.68 9.00
N GLU A 13 6.34 -1.97 10.01
CA GLU A 13 5.08 -2.21 10.69
C GLU A 13 4.50 -0.84 11.04
N PHE A 14 3.22 -0.64 10.74
CA PHE A 14 2.53 0.63 10.92
C PHE A 14 1.02 0.40 10.94
N ASP A 15 0.30 1.29 11.62
CA ASP A 15 -1.14 1.23 11.73
C ASP A 15 -1.80 2.23 10.76
N ILE A 16 -2.92 1.81 10.20
CA ILE A 16 -3.82 2.67 9.42
C ILE A 16 -5.18 2.64 10.11
N TYR A 17 -5.71 3.82 10.41
CA TYR A 17 -7.05 3.99 10.96
C TYR A 17 -7.99 4.43 9.85
N ALA A 18 -9.16 3.79 9.74
CA ALA A 18 -10.12 4.10 8.71
C ALA A 18 -11.56 3.88 9.18
N ASN A 19 -12.45 4.75 8.73
CA ASN A 19 -13.90 4.64 8.91
C ASN A 19 -14.56 4.47 7.54
N PRO A 20 -15.40 3.45 7.35
CA PRO A 20 -16.24 3.37 6.16
C PRO A 20 -17.36 4.43 6.26
N ASP A 21 -17.45 5.28 5.24
CA ASP A 21 -18.61 6.12 4.94
C ASP A 21 -19.48 5.38 3.92
N VAL A 22 -20.54 4.76 4.42
CA VAL A 22 -21.45 3.93 3.63
C VAL A 22 -22.60 4.80 3.12
N SER A 23 -22.89 4.71 1.82
CA SER A 23 -24.00 5.44 1.21
C SER A 23 -25.35 5.03 1.80
N ALA A 24 -26.34 5.92 1.69
CA ALA A 24 -27.67 5.71 2.30
C ALA A 24 -28.44 4.49 1.76
N ASP A 25 -28.12 4.05 0.53
CA ASP A 25 -28.64 2.83 -0.09
C ASP A 25 -27.89 1.55 0.37
N ASN A 26 -26.84 1.70 1.18
CA ASN A 26 -25.98 0.62 1.67
C ASN A 26 -25.27 -0.18 0.55
N GLU A 27 -25.02 0.47 -0.60
CA GLU A 27 -24.41 -0.19 -1.76
C GLU A 27 -22.98 0.27 -2.03
N SER A 28 -22.62 1.49 -1.62
CA SER A 28 -21.33 2.08 -1.95
C SER A 28 -20.58 2.54 -0.71
N VAL A 29 -19.26 2.40 -0.74
CA VAL A 29 -18.38 2.77 0.37
C VAL A 29 -17.36 3.79 -0.11
N LEU A 30 -17.12 4.81 0.70
CA LEU A 30 -15.94 5.67 0.64
C LEU A 30 -15.22 5.57 1.98
N TYR A 31 -13.90 5.56 2.01
CA TYR A 31 -13.18 5.58 3.29
C TYR A 31 -12.71 6.98 3.64
N ASN A 32 -12.85 7.30 4.92
CA ASN A 32 -12.02 8.31 5.57
C ASN A 32 -10.96 7.58 6.38
N GLY A 33 -9.72 8.07 6.36
CA GLY A 33 -8.62 7.36 6.99
C GLY A 33 -7.42 8.24 7.26
N TYR A 34 -6.54 7.79 8.14
CA TYR A 34 -5.21 8.37 8.28
C TYR A 34 -4.16 7.35 8.72
N ALA A 35 -2.92 7.65 8.40
CA ALA A 35 -1.74 6.95 8.89
C ALA A 35 -0.66 7.99 9.24
N THR A 36 -0.01 7.81 10.39
CA THR A 36 1.03 8.72 10.87
C THR A 36 2.36 7.99 10.97
N PHE A 37 3.38 8.57 10.34
CA PHE A 37 4.73 8.05 10.33
C PHE A 37 5.67 9.06 10.96
N ALA A 38 6.47 8.61 11.93
CA ALA A 38 7.58 9.38 12.44
C ALA A 38 8.82 9.11 11.57
N GLU A 39 9.43 10.17 11.04
CA GLU A 39 10.69 10.12 10.31
C GLU A 39 11.59 11.26 10.80
N ASP A 40 12.81 10.91 11.23
CA ASP A 40 13.77 11.80 11.86
C ASP A 40 13.18 12.62 13.02
N ASN A 41 12.75 13.83 12.72
CA ASN A 41 12.26 14.85 13.64
C ASN A 41 10.90 15.44 13.21
N SER A 42 10.19 14.76 12.31
CA SER A 42 8.88 15.19 11.82
C SER A 42 7.90 14.02 11.82
N ASN A 43 6.64 14.34 12.06
CA ASN A 43 5.53 13.41 11.88
C ASN A 43 4.85 13.72 10.55
N PHE A 44 4.74 12.70 9.70
CA PHE A 44 4.06 12.72 8.42
C PHE A 44 2.73 12.01 8.59
N THR A 45 1.64 12.76 8.52
CA THR A 45 0.28 12.20 8.56
C THR A 45 -0.32 12.29 7.17
N TYR A 46 -0.63 11.14 6.60
CA TYR A 46 -1.38 11.00 5.36
C TYR A 46 -2.83 10.79 5.75
N SER A 47 -3.74 11.62 5.25
CA SER A 47 -5.17 11.44 5.51
C SER A 47 -5.98 11.51 4.23
N LEU A 48 -7.06 10.74 4.22
CA LEU A 48 -8.10 10.74 3.20
C LEU A 48 -9.39 11.17 3.90
N VAL A 49 -9.95 12.30 3.48
CA VAL A 49 -11.19 12.85 4.08
C VAL A 49 -12.10 13.35 2.97
N ASP A 50 -13.33 12.84 2.93
CA ASP A 50 -14.35 13.11 1.91
C ASP A 50 -13.86 12.89 0.48
N GLY A 51 -12.97 11.91 0.32
CA GLY A 51 -12.34 11.53 -0.95
C GLY A 51 -11.18 12.44 -1.39
N ALA A 52 -10.77 13.42 -0.57
CA ALA A 52 -9.61 14.24 -0.82
C ALA A 52 -8.42 13.80 0.04
N ALA A 53 -7.22 13.78 -0.54
CA ALA A 53 -6.02 13.33 0.15
C ALA A 53 -5.14 14.51 0.62
N TYR A 54 -4.61 14.39 1.83
CA TYR A 54 -3.82 15.43 2.50
C TYR A 54 -2.52 14.83 3.04
N LEU A 55 -1.49 15.67 3.08
CA LEU A 55 -0.26 15.42 3.83
C LEU A 55 -0.06 16.54 4.84
N THR A 56 -0.11 16.17 6.11
CA THR A 56 0.27 17.02 7.23
C THR A 56 1.69 16.66 7.67
N ILE A 57 2.57 17.64 7.70
CA ILE A 57 3.94 17.52 8.21
C ILE A 57 4.03 18.37 9.47
N LYS A 58 4.29 17.73 10.62
CA LYS A 58 4.48 18.41 11.89
C LYS A 58 5.92 18.24 12.35
N ASN A 59 6.66 19.34 12.46
CA ASN A 59 8.04 19.30 12.94
C ASN A 59 8.11 19.34 14.48
N LYS A 60 9.31 19.14 15.04
CA LYS A 60 9.57 19.23 16.49
C LYS A 60 9.20 20.56 17.15
N MET A 61 9.18 21.66 16.39
CA MET A 61 8.75 22.98 16.91
C MET A 61 7.22 23.15 16.87
N ASN A 62 6.47 22.09 16.58
CA ASN A 62 5.03 22.09 16.34
C ASN A 62 4.59 23.01 15.19
N ALA A 63 5.50 23.40 14.30
CA ALA A 63 5.11 24.03 13.05
C ALA A 63 4.50 22.95 12.15
N GLU A 64 3.31 23.25 11.64
CA GLU A 64 2.51 22.35 10.84
C GLU A 64 2.41 22.89 9.42
N THR A 65 2.66 22.02 8.44
CA THR A 65 2.43 22.28 7.03
C THR A 65 1.41 21.28 6.50
N VAL A 66 0.34 21.76 5.89
CA VAL A 66 -0.73 20.91 5.34
C VAL A 66 -0.90 21.22 3.87
N ARG A 67 -0.82 20.19 3.03
CA ARG A 67 -0.99 20.31 1.57
C ARG A 67 -1.84 19.19 1.01
N CYS A 68 -2.45 19.45 -0.14
CA CYS A 68 -3.12 18.44 -0.93
C CYS A 68 -2.13 17.42 -1.49
N LEU A 69 -2.54 16.16 -1.54
CA LEU A 69 -1.84 15.12 -2.28
C LEU A 69 -2.51 14.92 -3.64
N PRO A 70 -1.72 14.91 -4.73
CA PRO A 70 -2.26 14.57 -6.03
C PRO A 70 -2.66 13.08 -6.08
N PRO A 71 -3.51 12.69 -7.06
CA PRO A 71 -3.90 11.30 -7.23
C PRO A 71 -2.67 10.42 -7.56
N ASN A 72 -2.77 9.12 -7.29
CA ASN A 72 -1.73 8.10 -7.54
C ASN A 72 -0.44 8.23 -6.70
N ILE A 73 -0.42 9.06 -5.65
CA ILE A 73 0.72 9.11 -4.72
C ILE A 73 0.66 7.97 -3.70
N LEU A 74 -0.55 7.60 -3.29
CA LEU A 74 -0.82 6.48 -2.41
C LEU A 74 -1.86 5.58 -3.07
N PRO A 75 -1.73 4.26 -2.96
CA PRO A 75 -2.62 3.30 -3.62
C PRO A 75 -3.95 3.16 -2.85
N PHE A 76 -4.57 4.28 -2.46
CA PHE A 76 -5.84 4.25 -1.72
C PHE A 76 -7.00 3.83 -2.61
N ASP A 77 -6.94 4.25 -3.88
CA ASP A 77 -7.90 3.94 -4.94
C ASP A 77 -7.99 2.45 -5.26
N ASP A 78 -6.93 1.70 -4.98
CA ASP A 78 -6.86 0.26 -5.26
C ASP A 78 -7.45 -0.62 -4.13
N ILE A 79 -7.67 -0.08 -2.92
CA ILE A 79 -8.08 -0.89 -1.75
C ILE A 79 -9.52 -1.40 -1.91
N LEU A 80 -10.45 -0.49 -2.15
CA LEU A 80 -11.87 -0.83 -2.30
C LEU A 80 -12.13 -1.75 -3.49
N PRO A 81 -11.56 -1.51 -4.70
CA PRO A 81 -11.60 -2.46 -5.79
C PRO A 81 -11.03 -3.83 -5.43
N ALA A 82 -9.90 -3.90 -4.71
CA ALA A 82 -9.34 -5.17 -4.28
C ALA A 82 -10.29 -5.93 -3.35
N LEU A 83 -10.99 -5.25 -2.43
CA LEU A 83 -12.03 -5.91 -1.63
C LEU A 83 -13.21 -6.35 -2.48
N ASN A 84 -13.56 -5.61 -3.52
CA ASN A 84 -14.67 -5.94 -4.40
C ASN A 84 -14.41 -7.18 -5.27
N ASP A 85 -13.15 -7.37 -5.66
CA ASP A 85 -12.68 -8.45 -6.52
C ASP A 85 -12.38 -9.75 -5.75
N VAL A 86 -12.76 -9.85 -4.47
CA VAL A 86 -12.53 -11.05 -3.67
C VAL A 86 -13.27 -12.25 -4.24
N VAL A 87 -12.52 -13.34 -4.46
CA VAL A 87 -13.08 -14.60 -4.95
C VAL A 87 -12.78 -15.71 -3.94
N PRO A 88 -13.79 -16.50 -3.51
CA PRO A 88 -13.57 -17.63 -2.62
C PRO A 88 -12.59 -18.65 -3.21
N ILE A 89 -11.70 -19.20 -2.39
CA ILE A 89 -10.74 -20.25 -2.77
C ILE A 89 -10.67 -21.35 -1.70
N PRO A 90 -10.39 -22.61 -2.09
CA PRO A 90 -10.32 -23.71 -1.14
C PRO A 90 -9.00 -23.72 -0.35
N SER A 91 -7.93 -23.14 -0.90
CA SER A 91 -6.61 -23.09 -0.26
C SER A 91 -5.68 -22.10 -0.95
N ALA A 92 -4.69 -21.61 -0.21
CA ALA A 92 -3.59 -20.80 -0.71
C ALA A 92 -2.25 -21.24 -0.11
N SER A 93 -1.15 -20.91 -0.77
CA SER A 93 0.21 -21.13 -0.28
C SER A 93 1.14 -19.97 -0.64
N ILE A 94 2.17 -19.75 0.18
CA ILE A 94 3.30 -18.85 -0.10
C ILE A 94 4.57 -19.71 -0.15
N GLY A 95 5.12 -19.90 -1.35
CA GLY A 95 6.17 -20.88 -1.60
C GLY A 95 5.68 -22.30 -1.30
N LYS A 96 6.31 -22.96 -0.32
CA LYS A 96 5.93 -24.32 0.11
C LYS A 96 5.00 -24.31 1.34
N GLU A 97 4.73 -23.14 1.90
CA GLU A 97 3.96 -23.01 3.14
C GLU A 97 2.48 -22.74 2.84
N ALA A 98 1.59 -23.54 3.42
CA ALA A 98 0.16 -23.35 3.27
C ALA A 98 -0.33 -22.17 4.14
N VAL A 99 -1.19 -21.34 3.58
CA VAL A 99 -1.92 -20.31 4.34
C VAL A 99 -2.96 -21.00 5.22
N LYS A 100 -2.84 -20.81 6.54
CA LYS A 100 -3.75 -21.43 7.52
C LYS A 100 -4.97 -20.54 7.72
N CYS A 101 -6.15 -21.07 7.40
CA CYS A 101 -7.43 -20.41 7.65
C CYS A 101 -8.45 -21.41 8.24
N THR A 102 -8.12 -21.94 9.42
CA THR A 102 -8.92 -23.00 10.04
C THR A 102 -10.25 -22.44 10.56
N GLY A 103 -11.37 -23.00 10.09
CA GLY A 103 -12.71 -22.58 10.51
C GLY A 103 -13.19 -21.26 9.93
N GLY A 104 -12.44 -20.67 8.98
CA GLY A 104 -12.75 -19.40 8.34
C GLY A 104 -13.09 -19.51 6.86
N ASN A 105 -13.51 -18.39 6.26
CA ASN A 105 -13.61 -18.28 4.80
C ASN A 105 -12.30 -17.74 4.23
N LEU A 106 -11.85 -18.37 3.14
CA LEU A 106 -10.63 -17.99 2.44
C LEU A 106 -10.97 -17.39 1.07
N PHE A 107 -10.45 -16.21 0.79
CA PHE A 107 -10.61 -15.49 -0.47
C PHE A 107 -9.25 -15.18 -1.09
N LYS A 108 -9.24 -14.97 -2.41
CA LYS A 108 -8.13 -14.36 -3.11
C LYS A 108 -8.51 -12.97 -3.60
N THR A 109 -7.54 -12.07 -3.62
CA THR A 109 -7.63 -10.78 -4.32
C THR A 109 -6.24 -10.33 -4.79
N SER A 110 -6.16 -9.20 -5.47
CA SER A 110 -4.91 -8.52 -5.78
C SER A 110 -5.01 -7.03 -5.45
N PHE A 111 -3.96 -6.48 -4.86
CA PHE A 111 -3.85 -5.06 -4.48
C PHE A 111 -2.46 -4.55 -4.88
N GLY A 112 -2.39 -3.44 -5.62
CA GLY A 112 -1.13 -2.90 -6.13
C GLY A 112 -0.33 -3.91 -6.98
N GLY A 113 -1.01 -4.80 -7.70
CA GLY A 113 -0.39 -5.88 -8.48
C GLY A 113 0.13 -7.07 -7.65
N VAL A 114 -0.02 -7.04 -6.33
CA VAL A 114 0.39 -8.11 -5.41
C VAL A 114 -0.82 -8.97 -5.05
N LYS A 115 -0.66 -10.29 -5.05
CA LYS A 115 -1.72 -11.24 -4.68
C LYS A 115 -1.85 -11.35 -3.17
N TYR A 116 -3.07 -11.46 -2.69
CA TYR A 116 -3.40 -11.65 -1.27
C TYR A 116 -4.36 -12.82 -1.08
N ALA A 117 -4.09 -13.63 -0.05
CA ALA A 117 -5.05 -14.60 0.49
C ALA A 117 -5.70 -14.01 1.74
N ILE A 118 -6.99 -13.71 1.69
CA ILE A 118 -7.74 -13.14 2.82
C ILE A 118 -8.40 -14.27 3.60
N CYS A 119 -8.03 -14.41 4.87
CA CYS A 119 -8.66 -15.31 5.82
C CYS A 119 -9.54 -14.54 6.80
N THR A 120 -10.80 -14.93 6.89
CA THR A 120 -11.82 -14.31 7.76
C THR A 120 -12.28 -15.34 8.78
N VAL A 121 -12.26 -14.99 10.07
CA VAL A 121 -12.71 -15.87 11.15
C VAL A 121 -13.63 -15.07 12.07
N GLY A 122 -14.94 -15.34 12.00
CA GLY A 122 -15.94 -14.60 12.76
C GLY A 122 -16.06 -13.13 12.34
N GLU A 123 -16.36 -12.26 13.30
CA GLU A 123 -16.63 -10.82 13.11
C GLU A 123 -15.51 -9.93 13.68
N ALA A 124 -14.37 -10.51 14.11
CA ALA A 124 -13.31 -9.78 14.79
C ALA A 124 -12.31 -9.09 13.85
N GLY A 125 -12.46 -9.27 12.52
CA GLY A 125 -11.47 -8.82 11.54
C GLY A 125 -11.07 -9.90 10.55
N PHE A 126 -10.02 -9.62 9.79
CA PHE A 126 -9.43 -10.57 8.85
C PHE A 126 -7.91 -10.41 8.72
N LYS A 127 -7.26 -11.44 8.20
CA LYS A 127 -5.84 -11.41 7.85
C LYS A 127 -5.67 -11.61 6.36
N ALA A 128 -4.99 -10.69 5.69
CA ALA A 128 -4.58 -10.83 4.30
C ALA A 128 -3.10 -11.22 4.26
N TYR A 129 -2.83 -12.41 3.71
CA TYR A 129 -1.49 -12.97 3.60
C TYR A 129 -0.92 -12.73 2.21
N SER A 130 0.35 -12.30 2.14
CA SER A 130 1.06 -12.14 0.87
C SER A 130 2.56 -12.46 1.02
N SER A 131 3.23 -12.63 -0.12
CA SER A 131 4.69 -12.73 -0.17
C SER A 131 5.39 -11.45 0.29
N ASP A 132 4.71 -10.31 0.18
CA ASP A 132 5.31 -9.00 0.35
C ASP A 132 5.02 -8.44 1.75
N VAL A 133 3.74 -8.17 2.06
CA VAL A 133 3.27 -7.64 3.35
C VAL A 133 2.06 -8.45 3.80
N ASP A 134 1.96 -8.76 5.09
CA ASP A 134 0.69 -9.26 5.62
C ASP A 134 -0.07 -8.08 6.22
N ILE A 135 -1.38 -8.07 6.02
CA ILE A 135 -2.27 -7.05 6.57
C ILE A 135 -3.15 -7.74 7.60
N THR A 136 -3.23 -7.18 8.80
CA THR A 136 -4.22 -7.58 9.81
C THR A 136 -5.21 -6.44 9.94
N VAL A 137 -6.50 -6.75 9.76
CA VAL A 137 -7.60 -5.82 9.94
C VAL A 137 -8.33 -6.20 11.20
N GLU A 138 -8.55 -5.22 12.07
CA GLU A 138 -9.33 -5.32 13.30
C GLU A 138 -10.46 -4.30 13.22
N TYR A 139 -11.68 -4.73 13.55
CA TYR A 139 -12.83 -3.83 13.59
C TYR A 139 -12.97 -3.25 15.00
N LEU A 140 -12.98 -1.92 15.07
CA LEU A 140 -13.17 -1.20 16.32
C LEU A 140 -14.67 -1.04 16.62
N ALA A 141 -15.03 -0.99 17.90
CA ALA A 141 -16.41 -0.83 18.34
C ALA A 141 -17.00 0.53 17.93
N ASP A 142 -16.18 1.57 17.94
CA ASP A 142 -16.57 2.94 17.61
C ASP A 142 -15.71 3.48 16.47
N ASN A 143 -16.31 4.33 15.64
CA ASN A 143 -15.60 5.08 14.62
C ASN A 143 -14.59 6.05 15.25
N ILE A 144 -13.47 6.25 14.56
CA ILE A 144 -12.43 7.18 15.02
C ILE A 144 -12.77 8.60 14.54
N ASP A 145 -12.46 9.63 15.32
CA ASP A 145 -12.63 11.00 14.84
C ASP A 145 -11.54 11.34 13.80
N ILE A 146 -11.94 11.50 12.54
CA ILE A 146 -11.05 11.82 11.42
C ILE A 146 -11.43 13.20 10.90
N ALA A 147 -10.75 14.23 11.44
CA ALA A 147 -11.00 15.62 11.07
C ALA A 147 -10.30 15.99 9.75
N LYS A 148 -11.01 16.76 8.92
CA LYS A 148 -10.42 17.40 7.73
C LYS A 148 -9.36 18.44 8.16
N PRO A 149 -8.11 18.31 7.73
CA PRO A 149 -7.07 19.24 8.14
C PRO A 149 -7.21 20.59 7.42
N LYS A 150 -6.76 21.67 8.08
CA LYS A 150 -6.78 23.02 7.53
C LYS A 150 -5.54 23.26 6.67
N LEU A 151 -5.73 23.63 5.41
CA LEU A 151 -4.64 23.87 4.47
C LEU A 151 -3.84 25.13 4.84
N THR A 152 -2.52 25.01 4.76
CA THR A 152 -1.62 26.11 5.18
C THR A 152 -1.43 27.19 4.11
N ASP A 153 -1.74 26.89 2.86
CA ASP A 153 -1.69 27.86 1.75
C ASP A 153 -2.92 28.78 1.68
N GLY A 154 -3.87 28.62 2.61
CA GLY A 154 -5.10 29.41 2.67
C GLY A 154 -6.20 28.94 1.72
N SER A 155 -5.98 27.88 0.93
CA SER A 155 -7.03 27.27 0.13
C SER A 155 -8.10 26.61 1.01
N THR A 156 -9.33 26.52 0.48
CA THR A 156 -10.50 26.05 1.24
C THR A 156 -10.72 24.55 1.13
N SER A 157 -10.19 23.90 0.09
CA SER A 157 -10.40 22.47 -0.18
C SER A 157 -9.38 21.91 -1.16
N CYS A 158 -9.07 20.62 -0.99
CA CYS A 158 -8.37 19.82 -2.00
C CYS A 158 -9.36 19.21 -3.00
N GLU A 159 -8.85 18.88 -4.19
CA GLU A 159 -9.58 18.08 -5.17
C GLU A 159 -9.83 16.67 -4.63
N ARG A 160 -10.98 16.08 -5.00
CA ARG A 160 -11.27 14.68 -4.69
C ARG A 160 -10.46 13.77 -5.61
N VAL A 161 -9.66 12.91 -5.00
CA VAL A 161 -8.87 11.88 -5.68
C VAL A 161 -9.52 10.50 -5.61
N GLU A 162 -10.40 10.29 -4.61
CA GLU A 162 -11.17 9.07 -4.43
C GLU A 162 -12.66 9.27 -4.68
N LYS A 163 -13.34 8.17 -5.04
CA LYS A 163 -14.78 8.11 -5.24
C LYS A 163 -15.36 6.92 -4.48
N ALA A 164 -16.63 7.04 -4.11
CA ALA A 164 -17.36 5.91 -3.55
C ALA A 164 -17.39 4.74 -4.55
N VAL A 165 -17.20 3.53 -4.06
CA VAL A 165 -17.17 2.31 -4.86
C VAL A 165 -18.35 1.43 -4.47
N THR A 166 -19.13 1.01 -5.45
CA THR A 166 -20.23 0.04 -5.25
C THR A 166 -19.66 -1.33 -4.93
N MET A 167 -20.10 -1.91 -3.81
CA MET A 167 -19.55 -3.13 -3.24
C MET A 167 -20.45 -4.34 -3.50
N THR A 168 -19.83 -5.51 -3.72
CA THR A 168 -20.51 -6.80 -3.58
C THR A 168 -20.86 -7.04 -2.10
N PRO A 169 -21.84 -7.91 -1.79
CA PRO A 169 -22.21 -8.17 -0.39
C PRO A 169 -21.04 -8.67 0.48
N SER A 170 -20.15 -9.50 -0.06
CA SER A 170 -18.95 -9.96 0.65
C SER A 170 -17.94 -8.84 0.86
N ALA A 171 -17.75 -7.97 -0.12
CA ALA A 171 -16.84 -6.84 -0.03
C ALA A 171 -17.33 -5.79 0.96
N LEU A 172 -18.63 -5.52 0.97
CA LEU A 172 -19.26 -4.62 1.94
C LEU A 172 -19.08 -5.14 3.37
N ALA A 173 -19.28 -6.45 3.58
CA ALA A 173 -19.03 -7.08 4.87
C ALA A 173 -17.55 -6.99 5.31
N LEU A 174 -16.61 -7.21 4.39
CA LEU A 174 -15.17 -7.01 4.67
C LEU A 174 -14.82 -5.55 4.96
N ALA A 175 -15.50 -4.60 4.31
CA ALA A 175 -15.24 -3.18 4.48
C ALA A 175 -15.79 -2.63 5.81
N THR A 176 -16.93 -3.15 6.26
CA THR A 176 -17.68 -2.62 7.41
C THR A 176 -17.53 -3.45 8.68
N GLY A 177 -17.07 -4.70 8.56
CA GLY A 177 -17.03 -5.65 9.67
C GLY A 177 -18.34 -6.42 9.90
N ASP A 178 -19.30 -6.27 9.00
CA ASP A 178 -20.52 -7.05 9.02
C ASP A 178 -20.27 -8.54 8.73
N LYS A 179 -21.24 -9.37 9.10
CA LYS A 179 -21.20 -10.80 8.83
C LYS A 179 -21.20 -11.07 7.33
N ILE A 180 -20.17 -11.76 6.85
CA ILE A 180 -20.07 -12.18 5.45
C ILE A 180 -21.27 -13.06 5.09
N PRO A 181 -22.08 -12.68 4.07
CA PRO A 181 -23.24 -13.46 3.67
C PRO A 181 -22.85 -14.87 3.26
N SER A 182 -23.53 -15.87 3.82
CA SER A 182 -23.40 -17.25 3.34
C SER A 182 -24.00 -17.34 1.95
N SER A 183 -23.17 -17.50 0.92
CA SER A 183 -23.70 -17.64 -0.43
C SER A 183 -24.46 -18.99 -0.56
N PRO A 184 -25.75 -19.01 -0.92
CA PRO A 184 -26.50 -20.24 -1.17
C PRO A 184 -26.14 -20.88 -2.52
N THR A 185 -25.28 -20.27 -3.34
CA THR A 185 -24.96 -20.77 -4.68
C THR A 185 -23.88 -21.86 -4.64
N ARG A 186 -24.36 -23.10 -4.71
CA ARG A 186 -23.63 -24.25 -5.20
C ARG A 186 -23.17 -23.99 -6.66
N MET A 187 -21.90 -24.30 -6.95
CA MET A 187 -21.32 -24.60 -8.28
C MET A 187 -20.91 -23.42 -9.19
N LEU A 188 -19.80 -22.75 -8.86
CA LEU A 188 -18.82 -22.38 -9.89
C LEU A 188 -17.76 -23.48 -9.96
N LYS A 189 -17.01 -23.57 -11.08
CA LYS A 189 -15.83 -24.47 -11.20
C LYS A 189 -15.03 -24.39 -9.89
N PRO A 190 -14.55 -25.52 -9.33
CA PRO A 190 -13.81 -25.51 -8.08
C PRO A 190 -12.72 -24.45 -8.18
N ALA A 191 -12.84 -23.40 -7.35
CA ALA A 191 -11.86 -22.35 -7.34
C ALA A 191 -10.49 -23.01 -7.10
N SER A 192 -9.53 -22.69 -7.96
CA SER A 192 -8.24 -23.37 -7.90
C SER A 192 -7.46 -22.92 -6.68
N HIS A 193 -6.58 -23.81 -6.20
CA HIS A 193 -5.55 -23.43 -5.24
C HIS A 193 -4.81 -22.16 -5.71
N MET A 194 -4.62 -21.19 -4.82
CA MET A 194 -3.82 -20.00 -5.11
C MET A 194 -2.39 -20.17 -4.59
N ALA A 195 -1.46 -20.45 -5.50
CA ALA A 195 -0.03 -20.43 -5.17
C ALA A 195 0.54 -19.02 -5.36
N MET A 196 1.17 -18.49 -4.32
CA MET A 196 1.98 -17.28 -4.34
C MET A 196 3.44 -17.70 -4.21
N GLN A 197 4.33 -17.09 -4.99
CA GLN A 197 5.75 -17.40 -4.91
C GLN A 197 6.31 -16.83 -3.60
N ALA A 198 7.09 -17.61 -2.86
CA ALA A 198 7.84 -17.06 -1.75
C ALA A 198 8.82 -16.00 -2.26
N TRP A 199 9.05 -14.95 -1.47
CA TRP A 199 10.00 -13.93 -1.87
C TRP A 199 11.42 -14.51 -1.94
N GLY A 200 12.09 -14.20 -3.04
CA GLY A 200 13.33 -14.83 -3.47
C GLY A 200 13.55 -14.54 -4.96
N CYS A 201 13.70 -13.26 -5.30
CA CYS A 201 14.22 -12.91 -6.62
C CYS A 201 15.73 -13.14 -6.56
N GLU A 202 16.18 -14.31 -7.03
CA GLU A 202 17.59 -14.52 -7.32
C GLU A 202 17.87 -14.00 -8.72
N CYS A 203 19.01 -13.32 -8.91
CA CYS A 203 19.42 -12.98 -10.25
C CYS A 203 19.81 -14.27 -10.99
N MET A 204 19.01 -14.64 -11.99
CA MET A 204 19.30 -15.79 -12.85
C MET A 204 20.49 -15.55 -13.79
N SER A 205 21.10 -14.37 -13.71
CA SER A 205 22.28 -13.97 -14.47
C SER A 205 23.36 -13.42 -13.52
N LYS A 206 24.57 -13.22 -14.04
CA LYS A 206 25.64 -12.55 -13.28
C LYS A 206 25.20 -11.11 -12.93
N PRO A 207 25.13 -10.72 -11.64
CA PRO A 207 24.76 -9.37 -11.24
C PRO A 207 25.66 -8.31 -11.88
N ARG A 208 25.09 -7.14 -12.20
CA ARG A 208 25.76 -6.04 -12.92
C ARG A 208 25.69 -4.72 -12.15
N PRO A 209 26.60 -3.75 -12.39
CA PRO A 209 26.44 -2.40 -11.83
C PRO A 209 25.15 -1.75 -12.33
N CYS A 210 24.40 -1.11 -11.44
CA CYS A 210 23.12 -0.46 -11.74
C CYS A 210 23.13 1.01 -11.32
N ILE A 211 22.33 1.82 -12.00
CA ILE A 211 22.07 3.22 -11.65
C ILE A 211 20.57 3.37 -11.37
N PHE A 212 20.22 3.91 -10.21
CA PHE A 212 18.87 4.23 -9.78
C PHE A 212 18.67 5.75 -9.85
N LEU A 213 17.71 6.18 -10.67
CA LEU A 213 17.40 7.59 -10.86
C LEU A 213 16.11 7.91 -10.08
N HIS A 214 16.16 8.83 -9.12
CA HIS A 214 14.94 9.34 -8.49
C HIS A 214 14.88 10.86 -8.43
N GLY A 215 13.65 11.36 -8.59
CA GLY A 215 13.34 12.78 -8.62
C GLY A 215 12.71 13.33 -7.34
N VAL A 216 12.36 12.46 -6.40
CA VAL A 216 11.45 12.83 -5.31
C VAL A 216 12.22 13.32 -4.09
N GLY A 217 12.14 14.61 -3.79
CA GLY A 217 12.51 15.18 -2.48
C GLY A 217 13.91 15.79 -2.38
N ASN A 218 14.63 15.99 -3.50
CA ASN A 218 15.90 16.72 -3.47
C ASN A 218 15.70 18.17 -3.90
N PRO A 219 16.06 19.18 -3.07
CA PRO A 219 16.00 20.58 -3.48
C PRO A 219 16.98 20.96 -4.59
N ASN A 220 18.09 20.22 -4.77
CA ASN A 220 19.13 20.50 -5.76
C ASN A 220 19.52 19.24 -6.54
N ASP A 221 20.09 19.38 -7.73
CA ASP A 221 20.80 18.28 -8.39
C ASP A 221 22.12 18.00 -7.66
N VAL A 222 22.49 16.73 -7.49
CA VAL A 222 23.86 16.34 -7.13
C VAL A 222 24.63 15.96 -8.38
N ALA A 223 25.81 16.55 -8.56
CA ALA A 223 26.64 16.35 -9.74
C ALA A 223 27.25 14.94 -9.86
N GLU A 224 27.32 14.19 -8.74
CA GLU A 224 27.94 12.88 -8.67
C GLU A 224 26.95 11.79 -8.28
N LEU A 225 27.11 10.62 -8.91
CA LEU A 225 26.38 9.40 -8.57
C LEU A 225 26.75 8.93 -7.16
N GLN A 226 25.76 8.87 -6.29
CA GLN A 226 25.89 8.55 -4.88
C GLN A 226 25.72 7.05 -4.62
N ASP A 227 26.48 6.44 -3.74
CA ASP A 227 26.33 5.00 -3.47
C ASP A 227 25.13 4.71 -2.53
N THR A 228 24.81 5.61 -1.60
CA THR A 228 23.63 5.50 -0.73
C THR A 228 23.26 6.88 -0.14
N PRO A 229 22.53 7.75 -0.85
CA PRO A 229 22.11 9.01 -0.27
C PRO A 229 21.21 8.78 0.94
N ALA A 230 21.42 9.56 2.00
CA ALA A 230 20.64 9.44 3.23
C ALA A 230 19.14 9.63 2.98
N LEU A 231 18.77 10.57 2.11
CA LEU A 231 17.38 10.86 1.76
C LEU A 231 16.71 9.69 1.03
N THR A 232 17.43 9.04 0.11
CA THR A 232 16.96 7.84 -0.60
C THR A 232 16.77 6.67 0.36
N LYS A 233 17.74 6.44 1.27
CA LYS A 233 17.71 5.35 2.23
C LYS A 233 16.53 5.46 3.20
N ASN A 234 16.26 6.66 3.71
CA ASN A 234 15.16 6.88 4.64
C ASN A 234 13.80 6.72 3.97
N LYS A 235 13.69 7.19 2.72
CA LYS A 235 12.43 7.20 1.96
C LYS A 235 12.05 5.87 1.33
N PHE A 236 13.03 5.16 0.78
CA PHE A 236 12.80 3.99 -0.06
C PHE A 236 13.50 2.72 0.46
N GLY A 237 14.27 2.81 1.54
CA GLY A 237 15.11 1.72 2.02
C GLY A 237 16.43 1.59 1.26
N TYR A 238 17.15 0.49 1.50
CA TYR A 238 18.41 0.22 0.82
C TYR A 238 18.15 -0.34 -0.58
N MET A 239 18.46 0.42 -1.63
CA MET A 239 18.12 0.05 -3.01
C MET A 239 18.67 -1.32 -3.46
N GLY A 240 19.79 -1.76 -2.90
CA GLY A 240 20.33 -3.10 -3.15
C GLY A 240 19.34 -4.22 -2.80
N ASP A 241 18.50 -4.03 -1.77
CA ASP A 241 17.49 -5.01 -1.35
C ASP A 241 16.34 -5.14 -2.35
N HIS A 242 16.22 -4.19 -3.28
CA HIS A 242 15.16 -4.10 -4.28
C HIS A 242 15.64 -4.52 -5.67
N ALA A 243 16.95 -4.73 -5.85
CA ALA A 243 17.58 -4.96 -7.14
C ALA A 243 18.60 -6.13 -7.07
N PRO A 244 18.13 -7.38 -6.92
CA PRO A 244 18.98 -8.55 -6.71
C PRO A 244 19.90 -8.90 -7.89
N CYS A 245 19.65 -8.31 -9.06
CA CYS A 245 20.54 -8.38 -10.22
C CYS A 245 21.62 -7.31 -10.25
N CYS A 246 21.73 -6.47 -9.22
CA CYS A 246 22.70 -5.41 -9.16
C CYS A 246 23.87 -5.78 -8.24
N SER A 247 25.08 -5.80 -8.78
CA SER A 247 26.31 -5.98 -7.97
C SER A 247 26.61 -4.74 -7.14
N THR A 248 26.26 -3.57 -7.67
CA THR A 248 26.33 -2.27 -7.03
C THR A 248 25.14 -1.44 -7.51
N VAL A 249 24.60 -0.57 -6.65
CA VAL A 249 23.58 0.41 -7.04
C VAL A 249 24.13 1.79 -6.75
N LYS A 250 24.24 2.62 -7.78
CA LYS A 250 24.48 4.06 -7.63
C LYS A 250 23.19 4.82 -7.81
N VAL A 251 23.04 5.94 -7.14
CA VAL A 251 21.85 6.78 -7.13
C VAL A 251 22.19 8.13 -7.75
N GLU A 252 21.41 8.54 -8.75
CA GLU A 252 21.40 9.92 -9.23
C GLU A 252 20.17 10.61 -8.62
N GLU A 253 20.39 11.66 -7.85
CA GLU A 253 19.30 12.51 -7.37
C GLU A 253 19.16 13.71 -8.31
N ARG A 254 18.00 13.82 -8.98
CA ARG A 254 17.69 14.99 -9.81
C ARG A 254 16.60 15.85 -9.18
N HIS A 255 16.78 17.15 -9.26
CA HIS A 255 15.74 18.15 -9.06
C HIS A 255 14.66 17.94 -10.11
N THR A 256 13.47 17.52 -9.69
CA THR A 256 12.32 17.39 -10.61
C THR A 256 11.04 17.90 -9.96
N THR A 257 10.44 18.91 -10.57
CA THR A 257 9.01 19.21 -10.47
C THR A 257 8.25 18.22 -11.36
N ALA A 258 8.22 16.93 -10.97
CA ALA A 258 7.46 15.82 -11.55
C ALA A 258 7.46 15.64 -13.09
N LYS A 259 8.07 14.54 -13.59
CA LYS A 259 7.45 13.61 -14.59
C LYS A 259 8.37 12.42 -14.97
N VAL A 260 7.80 11.22 -14.84
CA VAL A 260 8.05 9.96 -15.57
C VAL A 260 9.34 9.17 -15.26
N LEU A 261 9.13 7.98 -14.68
CA LEU A 261 10.09 6.88 -14.58
C LEU A 261 10.20 6.20 -15.97
N ARG A 262 11.35 6.31 -16.63
CA ARG A 262 11.71 5.48 -17.80
C ARG A 262 12.89 4.59 -17.41
N LEU A 263 12.66 3.29 -17.29
CA LEU A 263 13.77 2.32 -17.25
C LEU A 263 14.40 2.27 -18.65
N ILE A 264 15.65 2.71 -18.76
CA ILE A 264 16.50 2.43 -19.92
C ILE A 264 17.40 1.26 -19.52
N ALA A 265 17.15 0.07 -20.07
CA ALA A 265 18.12 -0.99 -20.06
C ALA A 265 19.15 -0.69 -21.16
N LEU A 266 20.39 -0.37 -20.79
CA LEU A 266 21.49 -0.32 -21.74
C LEU A 266 21.89 -1.74 -22.08
N ASN A 267 21.74 -2.08 -23.36
CA ASN A 267 22.21 -3.32 -23.95
C ASN A 267 23.60 -3.04 -24.51
N GLU A 268 24.63 -3.73 -24.01
CA GLU A 268 25.90 -3.84 -24.73
C GLU A 268 26.22 -5.31 -24.93
N GLN A 269 26.43 -5.62 -26.21
CA GLN A 269 26.82 -6.91 -26.74
C GLN A 269 28.33 -7.12 -26.55
N HIS A 270 28.69 -8.24 -25.93
CA HIS A 270 29.39 -9.37 -26.58
C HIS A 270 29.56 -10.52 -25.58
#